data_AF-A0A1T2KVH6-F1
#
_entry.id   AF-A0A1T2KVH6-F1
#
_cell.length_a   1.000
_cell.length_b   1.000
_cell.length_c   1.000
_cell.angle_alpha   90.00
_cell.angle_beta   90.00
_cell.angle_gamma   90.00
#
_symmetry.space_group_name_H-M   'P 1'
#
loop_
_entity.id
_entity.type
_entity.pdbx_description
1 polymer ?
#
loop_
_entity_poly.entity_id
_entity_poly.type
_entity_poly.pdbx_seq_one_letter_code
_entity_poly.pdbx_strand_id
1 'polypeptide(L)'
;MTDQAQAVESEVVEATPAVQPETTEVETEVTNEELKDALEAAGTSEEEGEPEFTEIEYEGQTYNVPEELKEAFLRQSDYTRKTQEVAESRKEFETQKEAGTRQLVEVQQAMQLQQQNLQGYAQVASLDAQIQQFEQVDWNELINNDPVEAQKLQWQYGQLKEQRNQAAQQISQREQQVQLQQQQQIAQMVEQGKEVLAKEIEGWSPEVASQLTEYGKTQGFNDAEMAQVIDPRHVKILHKAHLYDQVIAKAKTRRPAGVKAAPTKKVTSGRTASKDPKKMTTDEWIAWRNKQVANKSR
;
A
#
# COMPACT_ATOMS: atom_id res chain seq x y z
N MET A 1 47.33 -5.53 60.36
CA MET A 1 45.88 -5.31 60.29
C MET A 1 45.70 -4.01 59.53
N THR A 2 45.66 -4.11 58.20
CA THR A 2 44.43 -4.18 57.38
C THR A 2 43.74 -2.83 57.33
N ASP A 3 43.84 -2.18 56.17
CA ASP A 3 42.72 -1.79 55.28
C ASP A 3 43.03 -0.47 54.56
N GLN A 4 43.32 -0.55 53.26
CA GLN A 4 43.19 0.60 52.36
C GLN A 4 42.71 0.05 51.01
N ALA A 5 41.40 0.12 50.80
CA ALA A 5 40.75 -0.22 49.55
C ALA A 5 40.71 1.01 48.64
N GLN A 6 41.49 0.97 47.56
CA GLN A 6 41.35 1.83 46.39
C GLN A 6 41.52 0.95 45.15
N ALA A 7 40.40 0.48 44.60
CA ALA A 7 40.27 0.11 43.19
C ALA A 7 39.78 1.37 42.48
N VAL A 8 40.19 1.75 41.27
CA VAL A 8 40.22 0.95 40.03
C VAL A 8 41.10 1.73 39.03
N GLU A 9 42.07 1.10 38.37
CA GLU A 9 42.58 1.58 37.09
C GLU A 9 43.22 0.45 36.27
N SER A 10 42.95 0.49 34.95
CA SER A 10 43.67 -0.15 33.84
C SER A 10 43.66 -1.68 33.72
N GLU A 11 42.85 -2.21 32.78
CA GLU A 11 43.24 -3.39 32.01
C GLU A 11 42.74 -3.26 30.57
N VAL A 12 43.70 -3.29 29.64
CA VAL A 12 43.52 -3.22 28.18
C VAL A 12 43.83 -4.61 27.64
N VAL A 13 42.82 -5.24 27.03
CA VAL A 13 42.84 -6.11 25.84
C VAL A 13 43.80 -7.31 25.81
N GLU A 14 43.24 -8.53 25.88
CA GLU A 14 43.55 -9.61 24.92
C GLU A 14 42.50 -10.74 24.96
N ALA A 15 42.45 -11.55 23.90
CA ALA A 15 41.70 -12.80 23.72
C ALA A 15 40.27 -12.75 23.13
N THR A 16 40.21 -12.55 21.82
CA THR A 16 39.23 -13.16 20.92
C THR A 16 39.45 -14.68 20.78
N PRO A 17 38.41 -15.52 20.89
CA PRO A 17 38.36 -16.79 20.16
C PRO A 17 37.46 -16.64 18.94
N ALA A 18 38.03 -16.95 17.77
CA ALA A 18 37.34 -17.04 16.49
C ALA A 18 36.42 -18.28 16.48
N VAL A 19 35.13 -18.06 16.25
CA VAL A 19 34.15 -19.12 15.98
C VAL A 19 34.05 -19.29 14.47
N GLN A 20 34.43 -20.47 14.00
CA GLN A 20 34.27 -20.93 12.62
C GLN A 20 32.79 -21.24 12.33
N PRO A 21 32.24 -20.93 11.14
CA PRO A 21 31.00 -21.53 10.68
C PRO A 21 31.27 -22.92 10.09
N GLU A 22 30.78 -23.93 10.79
CA GLU A 22 30.72 -25.32 10.35
C GLU A 22 29.79 -25.40 9.11
N THR A 23 30.39 -25.64 7.94
CA THR A 23 29.68 -25.87 6.69
C THR A 23 29.61 -27.39 6.51
N THR A 24 28.44 -27.98 6.74
CA THR A 24 28.20 -29.40 6.47
C THR A 24 28.02 -29.60 4.97
N GLU A 25 29.11 -29.87 4.26
CA GLU A 25 29.09 -30.52 2.94
C GLU A 25 28.72 -31.99 3.14
N VAL A 26 27.54 -32.38 2.66
CA VAL A 26 27.21 -33.79 2.42
C VAL A 26 27.69 -34.12 1.02
N GLU A 27 28.92 -34.60 0.94
CA GLU A 27 29.50 -35.20 -0.26
C GLU A 27 28.93 -36.63 -0.40
N THR A 28 27.85 -36.78 -1.18
CA THR A 28 27.46 -38.09 -1.70
C THR A 28 28.34 -38.41 -2.90
N GLU A 29 29.47 -39.05 -2.63
CA GLU A 29 30.28 -39.74 -3.61
C GLU A 29 29.52 -41.01 -4.06
N VAL A 30 28.76 -40.91 -5.17
CA VAL A 30 28.25 -42.09 -5.86
C VAL A 30 29.34 -42.54 -6.83
N THR A 31 30.08 -43.56 -6.41
CA THR A 31 31.13 -44.21 -7.20
C THR A 31 30.56 -44.78 -8.50
N ASN A 32 31.20 -44.40 -9.61
CA ASN A 32 30.88 -44.78 -10.99
C ASN A 32 31.16 -46.27 -11.32
N GLU A 33 31.24 -47.15 -10.32
CA GLU A 33 31.48 -48.60 -10.49
C GLU A 33 30.22 -49.45 -10.24
N GLU A 34 29.15 -48.94 -9.61
CA GLU A 34 27.88 -49.68 -9.47
C GLU A 34 26.95 -49.55 -10.69
N LEU A 35 27.24 -48.66 -11.64
CA LEU A 35 26.48 -48.50 -12.89
C LEU A 35 26.93 -49.45 -14.01
N LYS A 36 28.01 -50.21 -13.82
CA LYS A 36 28.56 -51.10 -14.85
C LYS A 36 28.12 -52.55 -14.71
N ASP A 37 27.68 -52.97 -13.54
CA ASP A 37 27.25 -54.36 -13.25
C ASP A 37 25.74 -54.58 -13.43
N ALA A 38 24.96 -53.53 -13.72
CA ALA A 38 23.54 -53.64 -14.04
C ALA A 38 23.24 -53.77 -15.55
N LEU A 39 24.26 -53.72 -16.42
CA LEU A 39 24.10 -53.75 -17.89
C LEU A 39 24.56 -55.07 -18.55
N GLU A 40 25.04 -56.06 -17.79
CA GLU A 40 25.47 -57.37 -18.32
C GLU A 40 24.66 -58.56 -17.76
N ALA A 41 23.35 -58.40 -17.59
CA ALA A 41 22.47 -59.51 -17.23
C ALA A 41 21.06 -59.43 -17.85
N ALA A 42 20.96 -59.14 -19.15
CA ALA A 42 19.71 -59.25 -19.89
C ALA A 42 19.94 -59.79 -21.31
N GLY A 43 20.32 -61.06 -21.39
CA GLY A 43 20.11 -61.86 -22.59
C GLY A 43 18.70 -62.46 -22.58
N THR A 44 17.95 -62.16 -23.64
CA THR A 44 16.84 -62.95 -24.22
C THR A 44 15.42 -62.80 -23.64
N SER A 45 14.62 -61.93 -24.26
CA SER A 45 13.29 -62.28 -24.81
C SER A 45 12.81 -61.18 -25.75
N GLU A 46 12.50 -61.56 -26.98
CA GLU A 46 11.59 -60.82 -27.85
C GLU A 46 10.19 -60.91 -27.24
N GLU A 47 9.61 -59.78 -26.87
CA GLU A 47 8.16 -59.62 -26.88
C GLU A 47 7.82 -58.17 -27.25
N GLU A 48 7.00 -58.09 -28.29
CA GLU A 48 6.58 -56.92 -29.05
C GLU A 48 5.58 -56.12 -28.20
N GLY A 49 6.04 -55.06 -27.55
CA GLY A 49 5.18 -54.03 -26.96
C GLY A 49 5.23 -52.79 -27.83
N GLU A 50 4.14 -52.47 -28.52
CA GLU A 50 4.01 -51.19 -29.23
C GLU A 50 4.32 -50.03 -28.26
N PRO A 51 5.24 -49.11 -28.57
CA PRO A 51 5.47 -47.95 -27.72
C PRO A 51 4.18 -47.12 -27.68
N GLU A 52 3.56 -47.00 -26.50
CA GLU A 52 2.49 -46.04 -26.26
C GLU A 52 3.08 -44.62 -26.37
N PHE A 53 2.84 -44.00 -27.53
CA PHE A 53 3.17 -42.60 -27.75
C PHE A 53 2.09 -41.74 -27.14
N THR A 54 2.49 -40.75 -26.34
CA THR A 54 1.58 -39.73 -25.86
C THR A 54 1.90 -38.38 -26.50
N GLU A 55 0.86 -37.63 -26.84
CA GLU A 55 0.97 -36.31 -27.41
C GLU A 55 1.36 -35.29 -26.33
N ILE A 56 2.48 -34.60 -26.54
CA ILE A 56 2.95 -33.49 -25.69
C ILE A 56 3.00 -32.25 -26.57
N GLU A 57 2.43 -31.15 -26.08
CA GLU A 57 2.53 -29.86 -26.74
C GLU A 57 3.74 -29.10 -26.19
N TYR A 58 4.75 -28.88 -27.04
CA TYR A 58 5.98 -28.14 -26.71
C TYR A 58 6.15 -27.01 -27.72
N GLU A 59 6.31 -25.77 -27.24
CA GLU A 59 6.47 -24.56 -28.08
C GLU A 59 5.39 -24.38 -29.18
N GLY A 60 4.16 -24.83 -28.91
CA GLY A 60 3.02 -24.69 -29.83
C GLY A 60 2.99 -25.70 -30.98
N GLN A 61 3.77 -26.79 -30.90
CA GLN A 61 3.66 -27.96 -31.78
C GLN A 61 3.44 -29.22 -30.95
N THR A 62 2.56 -30.11 -31.44
CA THR A 62 2.29 -31.39 -30.79
C THR A 62 3.23 -32.47 -31.30
N TYR A 63 3.92 -33.13 -30.37
CA TYR A 63 4.84 -34.22 -30.65
C TYR A 63 4.32 -35.49 -29.99
N ASN A 64 4.27 -36.59 -30.75
CA ASN A 64 4.02 -37.93 -30.22
C ASN A 64 5.35 -38.50 -29.72
N VAL A 65 5.49 -38.57 -28.40
CA VAL A 65 6.73 -38.96 -27.74
C VAL A 65 6.45 -40.17 -26.85
N PRO A 66 7.36 -41.17 -26.77
CA PRO A 66 7.22 -42.28 -25.84
C PRO A 66 6.99 -41.77 -24.40
N GLU A 67 6.22 -42.52 -23.61
CA GLU A 67 5.79 -42.13 -22.27
C GLU A 67 6.94 -41.71 -21.33
N GLU A 68 8.12 -42.32 -21.45
CA GLU A 68 9.32 -41.96 -20.68
C GLU A 68 9.81 -40.53 -20.93
N LEU A 69 9.73 -40.05 -22.18
CA LEU A 69 10.14 -38.70 -22.53
C LEU A 69 9.11 -37.66 -22.08
N LYS A 70 7.83 -38.03 -21.98
CA LYS A 70 6.79 -37.18 -21.37
C LYS A 70 7.08 -36.89 -19.91
N GLU A 71 7.47 -37.89 -19.14
CA GLU A 71 7.87 -37.67 -17.75
C GLU A 71 9.12 -36.79 -17.64
N ALA A 72 10.10 -36.97 -18.51
CA ALA A 72 11.30 -36.14 -18.53
C ALA A 72 10.98 -34.66 -18.83
N PHE A 73 10.11 -34.39 -19.82
CA PHE A 73 9.64 -33.03 -20.13
C PHE A 73 8.82 -32.43 -18.99
N LEU A 74 7.93 -33.19 -18.36
CA LEU A 74 7.14 -32.72 -17.22
C LEU A 74 8.04 -32.33 -16.05
N ARG A 75 9.04 -33.18 -15.71
CA ARG A 75 10.03 -32.91 -14.66
C ARG A 75 10.87 -31.66 -14.97
N GLN A 76 11.28 -31.46 -16.22
CA GLN A 76 12.04 -30.27 -16.63
C GLN A 76 11.19 -28.99 -16.53
N SER A 77 9.91 -29.05 -16.92
CA SER A 77 8.97 -27.93 -16.78
C SER A 77 8.71 -27.58 -15.32
N ASP A 78 8.54 -28.60 -14.47
CA ASP A 78 8.38 -28.45 -13.03
C ASP A 78 9.64 -27.88 -12.38
N TYR A 79 10.83 -28.34 -12.78
CA TYR A 79 12.09 -27.82 -12.27
C TYR A 79 12.31 -26.37 -12.67
N THR A 80 11.98 -26.02 -13.92
CA THR A 80 12.04 -24.64 -14.43
C THR A 80 11.09 -23.75 -13.65
N ARG A 81 9.83 -24.17 -13.47
CA ARG A 81 8.82 -23.44 -12.70
C ARG A 81 9.23 -23.29 -11.23
N LYS A 82 9.66 -24.36 -10.57
CA LYS A 82 10.12 -24.31 -9.16
C LYS A 82 11.35 -23.43 -9.00
N THR A 83 12.29 -23.45 -9.96
CA THR A 83 13.47 -22.58 -9.92
C THR A 83 13.08 -21.12 -10.10
N GLN A 84 12.11 -20.83 -10.98
CA GLN A 84 11.54 -19.49 -11.13
C GLN A 84 10.82 -19.03 -9.85
N GLU A 85 9.96 -19.87 -9.25
CA GLU A 85 9.26 -19.56 -7.99
C GLU A 85 10.25 -19.32 -6.83
N VAL A 86 11.34 -20.11 -6.74
CA VAL A 86 12.40 -19.89 -5.75
C VAL A 86 13.17 -18.60 -6.02
N ALA A 87 13.46 -18.28 -7.29
CA ALA A 87 14.13 -17.03 -7.66
C ALA A 87 13.24 -15.80 -7.35
N GLU A 88 11.94 -15.87 -7.66
CA GLU A 88 10.96 -14.84 -7.32
C GLU A 88 10.84 -14.67 -5.80
N SER A 89 10.70 -15.76 -5.05
CA SER A 89 10.63 -15.71 -3.59
C SER A 89 11.90 -15.12 -2.95
N ARG A 90 13.09 -15.46 -3.47
CA ARG A 90 14.35 -14.85 -3.01
C ARG A 90 14.37 -13.35 -3.27
N LYS A 91 13.93 -12.91 -4.44
CA LYS A 91 13.87 -11.50 -4.80
C LYS A 91 12.86 -10.73 -3.94
N GLU A 92 11.70 -11.33 -3.66
CA GLU A 92 10.71 -10.74 -2.75
C GLU A 92 11.25 -10.62 -1.32
N PHE A 93 11.91 -11.66 -0.82
CA PHE A 93 12.52 -11.65 0.50
C PHE A 93 13.64 -10.60 0.61
N GLU A 94 14.49 -10.48 -0.41
CA GLU A 94 15.54 -9.47 -0.48
C GLU A 94 14.94 -8.06 -0.51
N THR A 95 13.90 -7.83 -1.32
CA THR A 95 13.18 -6.56 -1.38
C THR A 95 12.56 -6.20 -0.03
N GLN A 96 11.94 -7.17 0.66
CA GLN A 96 11.37 -6.95 1.99
C GLN A 96 12.45 -6.67 3.04
N LYS A 97 13.58 -7.38 2.97
CA LYS A 97 14.72 -7.16 3.86
C LYS A 97 15.29 -5.77 3.66
N GLU A 98 15.51 -5.34 2.43
CA GLU A 98 15.97 -4.00 2.11
C GLU A 98 14.99 -2.92 2.59
N ALA A 99 13.69 -3.11 2.39
CA ALA A 99 12.65 -2.21 2.88
C ALA A 99 12.69 -2.11 4.42
N GLY A 100 12.80 -3.25 5.11
CA GLY A 100 12.92 -3.29 6.57
C GLY A 100 14.20 -2.62 7.07
N THR A 101 15.34 -2.85 6.41
CA THR A 101 16.60 -2.17 6.73
C THR A 101 16.49 -0.66 6.53
N ARG A 102 15.89 -0.19 5.42
CA ARG A 102 15.68 1.26 5.20
C ARG A 102 14.82 1.87 6.30
N GLN A 103 13.71 1.21 6.66
CA GLN A 103 12.83 1.70 7.72
C GLN A 103 13.54 1.77 9.08
N LEU A 104 14.37 0.77 9.42
CA LEU A 104 15.16 0.80 10.65
C LEU A 104 16.17 1.95 10.68
N VAL A 105 16.84 2.22 9.55
CA VAL A 105 17.79 3.34 9.42
C VAL A 105 17.07 4.68 9.58
N GLU A 106 15.89 4.86 8.97
CA GLU A 106 15.08 6.07 9.11
C GLU A 106 14.64 6.29 10.57
N VAL A 107 14.15 5.25 11.24
CA VAL A 107 13.75 5.31 12.65
C VAL A 107 14.95 5.62 13.55
N GLN A 108 16.10 5.00 13.31
CA GLN A 108 17.32 5.27 14.07
C GLN A 108 17.77 6.74 13.89
N GLN A 109 17.75 7.25 12.66
CA GLN A 109 18.10 8.64 12.36
C GLN A 109 17.13 9.61 13.05
N ALA A 110 15.83 9.34 13.01
CA ALA A 110 14.81 10.13 13.68
C ALA A 110 15.04 10.17 15.21
N MET A 111 15.31 9.01 15.82
CA MET A 111 15.62 8.94 17.26
C MET A 111 16.90 9.70 17.62
N GLN A 112 17.94 9.60 16.78
CA GLN A 112 19.21 10.30 17.01
C GLN A 112 19.01 11.82 16.96
N LEU A 113 18.26 12.34 15.98
CA LEU A 113 17.91 13.75 15.88
C LEU A 113 17.10 14.21 17.10
N GLN A 114 16.12 13.41 17.53
CA GLN A 114 15.33 13.71 18.72
C GLN A 114 16.20 13.79 19.99
N GLN A 115 17.11 12.83 20.19
CA GLN A 115 18.02 12.86 21.32
C GLN A 115 18.94 14.09 21.30
N GLN A 116 19.49 14.45 20.15
CA GLN A 116 20.31 15.65 20.01
C GLN A 116 19.52 16.93 20.30
N ASN A 117 18.25 17.00 19.89
CA ASN A 117 17.36 18.12 20.23
C ASN A 117 17.11 18.18 21.74
N LEU A 118 16.78 17.05 22.37
CA LEU A 118 16.56 16.98 23.81
C LEU A 118 17.80 17.41 24.61
N GLN A 119 18.99 16.95 24.20
CA GLN A 119 20.26 17.37 24.81
C GLN A 119 20.50 18.88 24.64
N GLY A 120 20.20 19.42 23.45
CA GLY A 120 20.28 20.87 23.20
C GLY A 120 19.36 21.66 24.12
N TYR A 121 18.10 21.23 24.26
CA TYR A 121 17.13 21.88 25.15
C TYR A 121 17.55 21.80 26.62
N ALA A 122 18.07 20.65 27.07
CA ALA A 122 18.60 20.49 28.42
C ALA A 122 19.82 21.40 28.67
N GLN A 123 20.71 21.55 27.68
CA GLN A 123 21.86 22.45 27.76
C GLN A 123 21.40 23.91 27.90
N VAL A 124 20.43 24.35 27.08
CA VAL A 124 19.87 25.71 27.19
C VAL A 124 19.23 25.93 28.56
N ALA A 125 18.44 24.97 29.05
CA ALA A 125 17.80 25.07 30.36
C ALA A 125 18.84 25.15 31.51
N SER A 126 19.93 24.38 31.42
CA SER A 126 21.03 24.45 32.39
C SER A 126 21.76 25.79 32.36
N LEU A 127 22.02 26.33 31.17
CA LEU A 127 22.62 27.64 31.01
C LEU A 127 21.69 28.76 31.51
N ASP A 128 20.40 28.68 31.22
CA ASP A 128 19.41 29.63 31.72
C ASP A 128 19.35 29.60 33.26
N ALA A 129 19.41 28.44 33.89
CA ALA A 129 19.48 28.31 35.35
C ALA A 129 20.76 28.93 35.93
N GLN A 130 21.91 28.78 35.27
CA GLN A 130 23.16 29.42 35.68
C GLN A 130 23.07 30.94 35.52
N ILE A 131 22.55 31.44 34.40
CA ILE A 131 22.35 32.87 34.11
C ILE A 131 21.43 33.51 35.17
N GLN A 132 20.36 32.82 35.59
CA GLN A 132 19.45 33.31 36.62
C GLN A 132 20.14 33.55 37.98
N GLN A 133 21.20 32.81 38.32
CA GLN A 133 21.96 33.06 39.56
C GLN A 133 22.62 34.44 39.55
N PHE A 134 22.97 34.96 38.38
CA PHE A 134 23.59 36.27 38.21
C PHE A 134 22.56 37.42 38.20
N GLU A 135 21.27 37.13 38.00
CA GLU A 135 20.22 38.16 38.05
C GLU A 135 19.95 38.65 39.49
N GLN A 136 20.30 37.84 40.48
CA GLN A 136 20.15 38.18 41.90
C GLN A 136 21.35 38.97 42.47
N VAL A 137 22.41 39.18 41.67
CA VAL A 137 23.63 39.88 42.09
C VAL A 137 23.42 41.40 42.00
N ASP A 138 23.64 42.13 43.09
CA ASP A 138 23.71 43.59 43.05
C ASP A 138 25.08 44.03 42.50
N TRP A 139 25.11 44.24 41.18
CA TRP A 139 26.32 44.63 40.47
C TRP A 139 26.88 45.98 40.93
N ASN A 140 26.02 46.92 41.36
CA ASN A 140 26.50 48.25 41.77
C ASN A 140 27.22 48.17 43.11
N GLU A 141 26.66 47.43 44.07
CA GLU A 141 27.30 47.20 45.36
C GLU A 141 28.61 46.40 45.17
N LEU A 142 28.58 45.34 44.34
CA LEU A 142 29.75 44.51 44.09
C LEU A 142 30.89 45.30 43.43
N ILE A 143 30.60 46.14 42.43
CA ILE A 143 31.62 46.98 41.77
C ILE A 143 32.25 47.97 42.75
N ASN A 144 31.48 48.53 43.68
CA ASN A 144 31.96 49.48 44.67
C ASN A 144 32.82 48.81 45.77
N ASN A 145 32.48 47.58 46.15
CA ASN A 145 33.18 46.84 47.20
C ASN A 145 34.40 46.05 46.67
N ASP A 146 34.25 45.36 45.52
CA ASP A 146 35.29 44.57 44.87
C ASP A 146 35.17 44.64 43.32
N PRO A 147 35.81 45.64 42.69
CA PRO A 147 35.72 45.82 41.24
C PRO A 147 36.39 44.69 40.44
N VAL A 148 37.37 43.98 41.01
CA VAL A 148 38.07 42.89 40.31
C VAL A 148 37.18 41.66 40.24
N GLU A 149 36.49 41.32 41.33
CA GLU A 149 35.55 40.20 41.35
C GLU A 149 34.32 40.49 40.48
N ALA A 150 33.81 41.72 40.50
CA ALA A 150 32.74 42.16 39.60
C ALA A 150 33.11 41.95 38.12
N GLN A 151 34.34 42.32 37.71
CA GLN A 151 34.82 42.13 36.35
C GLN A 151 34.85 40.65 35.93
N LYS A 152 35.28 39.75 36.82
CA LYS A 152 35.30 38.30 36.55
C LYS A 152 33.89 37.74 36.37
N LEU A 153 32.97 38.09 37.28
CA LEU A 153 31.59 37.62 37.22
C LEU A 153 30.84 38.17 36.00
N GLN A 154 31.09 39.43 35.62
CA GLN A 154 30.56 39.99 34.37
C GLN A 154 31.09 39.25 33.13
N TRP A 155 32.38 38.90 33.12
CA TRP A 155 32.96 38.12 32.02
C TRP A 155 32.32 36.72 31.95
N GLN A 156 32.19 36.04 33.09
CA GLN A 156 31.53 34.73 33.18
C GLN A 156 30.07 34.80 32.72
N TYR A 157 29.32 35.80 33.16
CA TYR A 157 27.95 36.03 32.74
C TYR A 157 27.83 36.26 31.23
N GLY A 158 28.75 37.04 30.65
CA GLY A 158 28.86 37.23 29.21
C GLY A 158 29.12 35.93 28.46
N GLN A 159 30.05 35.09 28.96
CA GLN A 159 30.34 33.77 28.39
C GLN A 159 29.11 32.84 28.43
N LEU A 160 28.39 32.81 29.56
CA LEU A 160 27.18 31.99 29.70
C LEU A 160 26.09 32.42 28.72
N LYS A 161 25.86 33.73 28.55
CA LYS A 161 24.91 34.27 27.57
C LYS A 161 25.30 33.89 26.14
N GLU A 162 26.57 34.01 25.80
CA GLU A 162 27.05 33.66 24.47
C GLU A 162 26.86 32.16 24.19
N GLN A 163 27.26 31.29 25.13
CA GLN A 163 27.04 29.84 25.03
C GLN A 163 25.56 29.49 24.88
N ARG A 164 24.69 30.17 25.64
CA ARG A 164 23.24 29.98 25.58
C ARG A 164 22.68 30.36 24.22
N ASN A 165 23.11 31.50 23.67
CA ASN A 165 22.70 31.94 22.34
C ASN A 165 23.18 31.00 21.24
N GLN A 166 24.42 30.52 21.33
CA GLN A 166 24.96 29.53 20.38
C GLN A 166 24.18 28.21 20.44
N ALA A 167 23.89 27.70 21.64
CA ALA A 167 23.09 26.49 21.81
C ALA A 167 21.67 26.66 21.24
N ALA A 168 21.01 27.79 21.50
CA ALA A 168 19.69 28.10 20.95
C ALA A 168 19.70 28.21 19.42
N GLN A 169 20.73 28.84 18.83
CA GLN A 169 20.88 28.91 17.38
C GLN A 169 21.07 27.54 16.75
N GLN A 170 21.87 26.66 17.36
CA GLN A 170 22.06 25.29 16.88
C GLN A 170 20.77 24.46 16.89
N ILE A 171 19.90 24.66 17.89
CA ILE A 171 18.59 24.02 17.94
C ILE A 171 17.72 24.54 16.79
N SER A 172 17.62 25.86 16.65
CA SER A 172 16.80 26.47 15.59
C SER A 172 17.25 26.05 14.18
N GLN A 173 18.56 25.99 13.93
CA GLN A 173 19.10 25.49 12.66
C GLN A 173 18.71 24.03 12.38
N ARG A 174 18.77 23.16 13.40
CA ARG A 174 18.33 21.76 13.27
C ARG A 174 16.84 21.64 13.00
N GLU A 175 16.01 22.44 13.67
CA GLU A 175 14.57 22.45 13.43
C GLU A 175 14.23 22.88 12.01
N GLN A 176 14.90 23.93 11.50
CA GLN A 176 14.76 24.36 10.11
C GLN A 176 15.19 23.26 9.12
N GLN A 177 16.29 22.55 9.41
CA GLN A 177 16.75 21.44 8.58
C GLN A 177 15.72 20.29 8.55
N VAL A 178 15.15 19.92 9.69
CA VAL A 178 14.10 18.89 9.76
C VAL A 178 12.84 19.31 8.99
N GLN A 179 12.42 20.57 9.12
CA GLN A 179 11.28 21.10 8.37
C GLN A 179 11.53 21.09 6.86
N LEU A 180 12.74 21.45 6.42
CA LEU A 180 13.12 21.41 5.01
C LEU A 180 13.12 19.97 4.48
N GLN A 181 13.66 19.02 5.23
CA GLN A 181 13.66 17.61 4.85
C GLN A 181 12.23 17.05 4.74
N GLN A 182 11.35 17.36 5.69
CA GLN A 182 9.94 16.96 5.58
C GLN A 182 9.27 17.55 4.34
N GLN A 183 9.49 18.83 4.05
CA GLN A 183 8.93 19.45 2.84
C GLN A 183 9.44 18.79 1.56
N GLN A 184 10.73 18.43 1.51
CA GLN A 184 11.31 17.71 0.37
C GLN A 184 10.72 16.31 0.23
N GLN A 185 10.56 15.55 1.32
CA GLN A 185 9.95 14.23 1.29
C GLN A 185 8.49 14.30 0.84
N ILE A 186 7.72 15.26 1.35
CA ILE A 186 6.34 15.49 0.90
C ILE A 186 6.31 15.81 -0.59
N ALA A 187 7.18 16.71 -1.07
CA ALA A 187 7.24 17.06 -2.48
C ALA A 187 7.57 15.85 -3.37
N GLN A 188 8.53 15.01 -2.96
CA GLN A 188 8.87 13.78 -3.68
C GLN A 188 7.71 12.78 -3.70
N MET A 189 7.01 12.59 -2.57
CA MET A 189 5.83 11.72 -2.52
C MET A 189 4.70 12.24 -3.43
N VAL A 190 4.49 13.56 -3.49
CA VAL A 190 3.51 14.17 -4.40
C VAL A 190 3.90 13.95 -5.86
N GLU A 191 5.18 14.09 -6.21
CA GLU A 191 5.67 13.89 -7.58
C GLU A 191 5.53 12.43 -8.02
N GLN A 192 6.05 11.50 -7.23
CA GLN A 192 5.88 10.05 -7.47
C GLN A 192 4.39 9.68 -7.52
N GLY A 193 3.59 10.30 -6.66
CA GLY A 193 2.16 10.07 -6.62
C GLY A 193 1.45 10.51 -7.89
N LYS A 194 1.83 11.65 -8.46
CA LYS A 194 1.32 12.12 -9.76
C LYS A 194 1.68 11.15 -10.88
N GLU A 195 2.90 10.60 -10.91
CA GLU A 195 3.31 9.64 -11.93
C GLU A 195 2.50 8.34 -11.86
N VAL A 196 2.27 7.82 -10.65
CA VAL A 196 1.46 6.60 -10.43
C VAL A 196 0.00 6.85 -10.82
N LEU A 197 -0.55 8.00 -10.44
CA LEU A 197 -1.93 8.38 -10.80
C LEU A 197 -2.10 8.58 -12.30
N ALA A 198 -1.12 9.14 -13.00
CA ALA A 198 -1.16 9.29 -14.46
C ALA A 198 -1.13 7.94 -15.20
N LYS A 199 -0.46 6.93 -14.64
CA LYS A 199 -0.42 5.57 -15.23
C LYS A 199 -1.72 4.79 -15.00
N GLU A 200 -2.34 4.97 -13.83
CA GLU A 200 -3.51 4.17 -13.44
C GLU A 200 -4.86 4.83 -13.71
N ILE A 201 -4.92 6.16 -13.76
CA ILE A 201 -6.14 6.92 -14.04
C ILE A 201 -6.03 7.52 -15.45
N GLU A 202 -6.77 6.92 -16.38
CA GLU A 202 -6.91 7.46 -17.74
C GLU A 202 -7.51 8.87 -17.69
N GLY A 203 -6.77 9.86 -18.23
CA GLY A 203 -7.18 11.27 -18.20
C GLY A 203 -6.85 12.02 -16.91
N TRP A 204 -5.93 11.53 -16.07
CA TRP A 204 -5.45 12.26 -14.91
C TRP A 204 -4.93 13.66 -15.29
N SER A 205 -5.52 14.70 -14.70
CA SER A 205 -5.14 16.09 -14.92
C SER A 205 -5.22 16.89 -13.61
N PRO A 206 -4.56 18.06 -13.54
CA PRO A 206 -4.71 18.97 -12.40
C PRO A 206 -6.16 19.39 -12.13
N GLU A 207 -7.00 19.37 -13.16
CA GLU A 207 -8.41 19.72 -13.08
C GLU A 207 -9.23 18.61 -12.42
N VAL A 208 -8.93 17.34 -12.74
CA VAL A 208 -9.49 16.18 -12.03
C VAL A 208 -9.08 16.23 -10.56
N ALA A 209 -7.80 16.50 -10.26
CA ALA A 209 -7.34 16.65 -8.88
C ALA A 209 -8.12 17.74 -8.10
N SER A 210 -8.39 18.87 -8.74
CA SER A 210 -9.16 19.97 -8.14
C SER A 210 -10.63 19.58 -7.89
N GLN A 211 -11.26 18.86 -8.83
CA GLN A 211 -12.62 18.33 -8.66
C GLN A 211 -12.69 17.31 -7.52
N LEU A 212 -11.66 16.47 -7.38
CA LEU A 212 -11.54 15.55 -6.24
C LEU A 212 -11.41 16.29 -4.92
N THR A 213 -10.62 17.37 -4.87
CA THR A 213 -10.51 18.22 -3.68
C THR A 213 -11.86 18.80 -3.29
N GLU A 214 -12.60 19.36 -4.25
CA GLU A 214 -13.94 19.91 -4.02
C GLU A 214 -14.95 18.83 -3.59
N TYR A 215 -14.91 17.66 -4.23
CA TYR A 215 -15.73 16.52 -3.82
C TYR A 215 -15.43 16.09 -2.38
N GLY A 216 -14.16 16.03 -1.99
CA GLY A 216 -13.76 15.78 -0.60
C GLY A 216 -14.39 16.77 0.37
N LYS A 217 -14.41 18.07 0.04
CA LYS A 217 -15.09 19.08 0.86
C LYS A 217 -16.59 18.84 0.99
N THR A 218 -17.26 18.42 -0.10
CA THR A 218 -18.70 18.08 -0.05
C THR A 218 -19.00 16.85 0.80
N GLN A 219 -18.03 15.93 0.96
CA GLN A 219 -18.13 14.75 1.82
C GLN A 219 -17.79 15.05 3.30
N GLY A 220 -17.36 16.28 3.62
CA GLY A 220 -17.08 16.73 4.98
C GLY A 220 -15.60 16.80 5.36
N PHE A 221 -14.68 16.57 4.42
CA PHE A 221 -13.25 16.77 4.66
C PHE A 221 -12.90 18.26 4.67
N ASN A 222 -12.00 18.65 5.57
CA ASN A 222 -11.49 20.02 5.61
C ASN A 222 -10.31 20.22 4.64
N ASP A 223 -9.97 21.47 4.32
CA ASP A 223 -8.87 21.82 3.42
C ASP A 223 -7.52 21.26 3.89
N ALA A 224 -7.29 21.26 5.20
CA ALA A 224 -6.08 20.69 5.79
C ALA A 224 -5.98 19.17 5.57
N GLU A 225 -7.10 18.46 5.66
CA GLU A 225 -7.16 17.01 5.46
C GLU A 225 -6.95 16.69 3.97
N MET A 226 -7.59 17.45 3.09
CA MET A 226 -7.42 17.31 1.64
C MET A 226 -6.00 17.62 1.18
N ALA A 227 -5.32 18.57 1.82
CA ALA A 227 -3.90 18.86 1.56
C ALA A 227 -2.97 17.73 2.02
N GLN A 228 -3.38 16.90 2.98
CA GLN A 228 -2.64 15.73 3.45
C GLN A 228 -2.90 14.47 2.62
N VAL A 229 -3.87 14.49 1.68
CA VAL A 229 -4.12 13.39 0.73
C VAL A 229 -3.04 13.36 -0.35
N ILE A 230 -1.83 12.98 0.06
CA ILE A 230 -0.65 12.89 -0.82
C ILE A 230 -0.49 11.48 -1.38
N ASP A 231 -0.89 10.45 -0.63
CA ASP A 231 -0.79 9.05 -1.04
C ASP A 231 -1.72 8.75 -2.24
N PRO A 232 -1.21 8.22 -3.37
CA PRO A 232 -1.99 7.81 -4.52
C PRO A 232 -3.16 6.89 -4.21
N ARG A 233 -3.05 6.05 -3.17
CA ARG A 233 -4.10 5.11 -2.77
C ARG A 233 -5.36 5.84 -2.32
N HIS A 234 -5.20 6.90 -1.53
CA HIS A 234 -6.33 7.71 -1.06
C HIS A 234 -6.99 8.45 -2.24
N VAL A 235 -6.17 9.01 -3.13
CA VAL A 235 -6.67 9.69 -4.34
C VAL A 235 -7.46 8.73 -5.23
N LYS A 236 -6.99 7.49 -5.41
CA LYS A 236 -7.70 6.46 -6.18
C LYS A 236 -9.06 6.11 -5.59
N ILE A 237 -9.13 5.94 -4.26
CA ILE A 237 -10.40 5.64 -3.58
C ILE A 237 -11.37 6.81 -3.75
N LEU A 238 -10.88 8.04 -3.57
CA LEU A 238 -11.69 9.24 -3.71
C LEU A 238 -12.17 9.44 -5.16
N HIS A 239 -11.32 9.14 -6.15
CA HIS A 239 -11.71 9.14 -7.56
C HIS A 239 -12.82 8.12 -7.84
N LYS A 240 -12.68 6.89 -7.35
CA LYS A 240 -13.70 5.84 -7.49
C LYS A 240 -15.03 6.22 -6.83
N ALA A 241 -14.97 6.82 -5.64
CA ALA A 241 -16.16 7.32 -4.94
C ALA A 241 -16.85 8.43 -5.75
N HIS A 242 -16.09 9.39 -6.26
CA HIS A 242 -16.62 10.46 -7.12
C HIS A 242 -17.27 9.91 -8.39
N LEU A 243 -16.63 8.96 -9.08
CA LEU A 243 -17.22 8.32 -10.27
C LEU A 243 -18.50 7.55 -9.94
N TYR A 244 -18.52 6.84 -8.82
CA TYR A 244 -19.71 6.10 -8.36
C TYR A 244 -20.89 7.03 -8.12
N ASP A 245 -20.67 8.13 -7.41
CA ASP A 245 -21.70 9.14 -7.14
C ASP A 245 -22.19 9.81 -8.42
N GLN A 246 -21.30 10.09 -9.38
CA GLN A 246 -21.70 10.58 -10.70
C GLN A 246 -22.58 9.59 -11.46
N VAL A 247 -22.25 8.29 -11.43
CA VAL A 247 -23.05 7.26 -12.09
C VAL A 247 -24.42 7.14 -11.42
N ILE A 248 -24.50 7.18 -10.08
CA ILE A 248 -25.77 7.18 -9.36
C ILE A 248 -26.60 8.42 -9.68
N ALA A 249 -25.99 9.61 -9.67
CA ALA A 249 -26.68 10.86 -10.00
C ALA A 249 -27.21 10.83 -11.44
N LYS A 250 -26.42 10.34 -12.39
CA LYS A 250 -26.83 10.12 -13.80
C LYS A 250 -27.93 9.07 -13.92
N ALA A 251 -27.91 8.01 -13.11
CA ALA A 251 -28.96 7.00 -13.09
C ALA A 251 -30.28 7.53 -12.50
N LYS A 252 -30.22 8.34 -11.43
CA LYS A 252 -31.40 9.00 -10.84
C LYS A 252 -32.03 10.02 -11.78
N THR A 253 -31.23 10.70 -12.60
CA THR A 253 -31.70 11.68 -13.60
C THR A 253 -32.16 11.03 -14.91
N ARG A 254 -31.64 9.84 -15.26
CA ARG A 254 -32.27 8.91 -16.23
C ARG A 254 -33.52 8.26 -15.61
N ARG A 255 -34.53 9.07 -15.36
CA ARG A 255 -35.92 8.60 -15.30
C ARG A 255 -36.15 7.79 -16.59
N PRO A 256 -36.70 6.55 -16.56
CA PRO A 256 -36.99 5.83 -17.80
C PRO A 256 -37.84 6.77 -18.64
N ALA A 257 -37.29 7.18 -19.79
CA ALA A 257 -38.06 7.94 -20.77
C ALA A 257 -39.28 7.09 -21.02
N GLY A 258 -40.44 7.53 -20.49
CA GLY A 258 -41.66 6.78 -20.58
C GLY A 258 -41.79 6.38 -22.02
N VAL A 259 -41.76 5.06 -22.27
CA VAL A 259 -42.02 4.50 -23.59
C VAL A 259 -43.35 5.12 -23.96
N LYS A 260 -43.34 6.11 -24.85
CA LYS A 260 -44.55 6.65 -25.45
C LYS A 260 -45.10 5.45 -26.20
N ALA A 261 -46.03 4.75 -25.56
CA ALA A 261 -46.77 3.67 -26.16
C ALA A 261 -47.31 4.24 -27.47
N ALA A 262 -46.80 3.70 -28.59
CA ALA A 262 -47.33 4.02 -29.89
C ALA A 262 -48.85 3.77 -29.82
N PRO A 263 -49.69 4.72 -30.27
CA PRO A 263 -51.14 4.52 -30.19
C PRO A 263 -51.48 3.28 -31.01
N THR A 264 -51.94 2.24 -30.31
CA THR A 264 -52.42 1.01 -30.95
C THR A 264 -53.60 1.40 -31.84
N LYS A 265 -53.47 1.11 -33.15
CA LYS A 265 -54.53 1.31 -34.12
C LYS A 265 -55.78 0.58 -33.63
N LYS A 266 -56.83 1.33 -33.29
CA LYS A 266 -58.16 0.77 -33.00
C LYS A 266 -58.65 0.04 -34.25
N VAL A 267 -58.69 -1.28 -34.19
CA VAL A 267 -59.43 -2.09 -35.15
C VAL A 267 -60.91 -1.94 -34.80
N THR A 268 -61.65 -1.18 -35.60
CA THR A 268 -63.10 -1.11 -35.56
C THR A 268 -63.68 -2.44 -36.05
N SER A 269 -63.96 -3.36 -35.12
CA SER A 269 -64.84 -4.50 -35.40
C SER A 269 -66.28 -4.11 -35.05
N GLY A 270 -67.05 -3.78 -36.08
CA GLY A 270 -68.49 -3.61 -35.97
C GLY A 270 -69.17 -4.94 -35.64
N ARG A 271 -69.43 -5.18 -34.35
CA ARG A 271 -70.36 -6.21 -33.90
C ARG A 271 -71.33 -5.57 -32.91
N THR A 272 -72.55 -5.34 -33.37
CA THR A 272 -73.66 -4.83 -32.55
C THR A 272 -73.85 -5.76 -31.35
N ALA A 273 -73.52 -5.27 -30.16
CA ALA A 273 -73.76 -5.97 -28.91
C ALA A 273 -75.27 -6.18 -28.74
N SER A 274 -75.73 -7.44 -28.80
CA SER A 274 -77.10 -7.77 -28.37
C SER A 274 -77.14 -7.69 -26.84
N LYS A 275 -78.11 -6.96 -26.31
CA LYS A 275 -78.33 -6.77 -24.86
C LYS A 275 -78.60 -8.14 -24.22
N ASP A 276 -78.10 -8.36 -23.00
CA ASP A 276 -78.29 -9.63 -22.30
C ASP A 276 -79.79 -9.95 -22.06
N PRO A 277 -80.27 -11.16 -22.42
CA PRO A 277 -81.69 -11.53 -22.30
C PRO A 277 -82.24 -11.50 -20.87
N LYS A 278 -81.37 -11.56 -19.85
CA LYS A 278 -81.75 -11.49 -18.42
C LYS A 278 -82.03 -10.07 -17.92
N LYS A 279 -81.72 -9.05 -18.73
CA LYS A 279 -81.91 -7.62 -18.38
C LYS A 279 -82.96 -6.95 -19.25
N MET A 280 -83.68 -7.72 -20.07
CA MET A 280 -84.78 -7.22 -20.91
C MET A 280 -86.09 -7.33 -20.15
N THR A 281 -87.00 -6.39 -20.43
CA THR A 281 -88.40 -6.51 -20.00
C THR A 281 -89.09 -7.63 -20.79
N THR A 282 -90.20 -8.16 -20.27
CA THR A 282 -90.90 -9.30 -20.88
C THR A 282 -91.29 -9.06 -22.34
N ASP A 283 -91.75 -7.85 -22.67
CA ASP A 283 -92.12 -7.49 -24.05
C ASP A 283 -90.91 -7.40 -24.99
N GLU A 284 -89.80 -6.85 -24.50
CA GLU A 284 -88.54 -6.80 -25.27
C GLU A 284 -87.97 -8.19 -25.51
N TRP A 285 -88.11 -9.09 -24.54
CA TRP A 285 -87.67 -10.48 -24.67
C TRP A 285 -88.50 -11.25 -25.70
N ILE A 286 -89.82 -11.06 -25.72
CA ILE A 286 -90.71 -11.68 -26.72
C ILE A 286 -90.35 -11.19 -28.13
N ALA A 287 -90.12 -9.88 -28.32
CA ALA A 287 -89.71 -9.32 -29.60
C ALA A 287 -88.35 -9.85 -30.07
N TRP A 288 -87.38 -9.98 -29.15
CA TRP A 288 -86.07 -10.56 -29.43
C TRP A 288 -86.17 -12.05 -29.80
N ARG A 289 -86.98 -12.82 -29.07
CA ARG A 289 -87.25 -14.25 -29.34
C ARG A 289 -87.92 -14.45 -30.69
N ASN A 290 -88.92 -13.63 -31.04
CA ASN A 290 -89.62 -13.73 -32.32
C ASN A 290 -88.70 -13.42 -33.50
N LYS A 291 -87.78 -12.45 -33.38
CA LYS A 291 -86.75 -12.20 -34.38
C LYS A 291 -85.77 -13.36 -34.56
N GLN A 292 -85.43 -14.06 -33.47
CA GLN A 292 -84.57 -15.25 -33.53
C GLN A 292 -85.27 -16.42 -34.24
N VAL A 293 -86.56 -16.65 -33.96
CA VAL A 293 -87.33 -17.74 -34.60
C VAL A 293 -87.57 -17.44 -36.09
N ALA A 294 -87.88 -16.19 -36.46
CA ALA A 294 -88.08 -15.78 -37.85
C ALA A 294 -86.81 -15.90 -38.71
N ASN A 295 -85.64 -15.66 -38.11
CA ASN A 295 -84.36 -15.87 -38.79
C ASN A 295 -83.96 -17.35 -38.88
N LYS A 296 -84.60 -18.25 -38.12
CA LYS A 296 -84.33 -19.69 -38.14
C LYS A 296 -85.28 -20.47 -39.06
N SER A 297 -86.40 -19.87 -39.45
CA SER A 297 -87.38 -20.44 -40.39
C SER A 297 -87.18 -19.98 -41.85
N ARG A 298 -86.04 -19.37 -42.16
CA ARG A 298 -85.55 -19.10 -43.52
C ARG A 298 -84.31 -19.95 -43.75
#